data_AF-A0A9D1QC88-F1
#
_entry.id   AF-A0A9D1QC88-F1
#
_cell.length_a   1.000
_cell.length_b   1.000
_cell.length_c   1.000
_cell.angle_alpha   90.00
_cell.angle_beta   90.00
_cell.angle_gamma   90.00
#
_symmetry.space_group_name_H-M   'P 1'
#
loop_
_entity.id
_entity.type
_entity.pdbx_description
1 polymer ?
#
loop_
_entity_poly.entity_id
_entity_poly.type
_entity_poly.pdbx_seq_one_letter_code
_entity_poly.pdbx_strand_id
1 'polypeptide(L)'
;MGIKHKIRLGFITIGILLFLSGIISSLELARFNRATHNLLEKSQQSIEISKQMLDAVQEQNTALLLSITDTTRNVIYDSLIAKSDRDFDRAFHTAQNALRDPVQLEAIGTAFKYYNNIVSQVSDSTDITWFTDVYKTSYYNLTHSIKEFMVLIQQHTIDYTAQLERNAYRASMVGIIALGAGILLLMVFYFMLNNYFIGPVLQITKALKGYVNSRIPFDVAVSTRDEINTLKEYIATLITAHKKAKPQA
;
A
#
# COMPACT_ATOMS: atom_id res chain seq x y z
N MET A 1 -39.82 -10.56 -19.41
CA MET A 1 -38.55 -11.10 -18.87
C MET A 1 -38.86 -12.27 -17.95
N GLY A 2 -38.26 -13.43 -18.22
CA GLY A 2 -38.55 -14.62 -17.43
C GLY A 2 -37.86 -14.68 -16.06
N ILE A 3 -38.40 -15.43 -15.11
CA ILE A 3 -37.85 -15.61 -13.75
C ILE A 3 -36.39 -16.03 -13.78
N LYS A 4 -36.04 -16.98 -14.65
CA LYS A 4 -34.66 -17.46 -14.84
C LYS A 4 -33.72 -16.34 -15.28
N HIS A 5 -34.22 -15.35 -16.01
CA HIS A 5 -33.44 -14.19 -16.44
C HIS A 5 -33.29 -13.19 -15.29
N LYS A 6 -34.36 -12.90 -14.54
CA LYS A 6 -34.34 -12.00 -13.36
C LYS A 6 -33.33 -12.46 -12.30
N ILE A 7 -33.35 -13.76 -11.97
CA ILE A 7 -32.45 -14.33 -10.95
C ILE A 7 -31.00 -14.32 -11.44
N ARG A 8 -30.75 -14.74 -12.70
CA ARG A 8 -29.39 -14.71 -13.27
C ARG A 8 -28.83 -13.29 -13.33
N LEU A 9 -29.63 -12.32 -13.74
CA LEU A 9 -29.20 -10.93 -13.83
C LEU A 9 -28.86 -10.37 -12.44
N GLY A 10 -29.66 -10.68 -11.42
CA GLY A 10 -29.35 -10.30 -10.03
C GLY A 10 -28.02 -10.88 -9.53
N PHE A 11 -27.80 -12.20 -9.69
CA PHE A 11 -26.54 -12.82 -9.29
C PHE A 11 -25.34 -12.30 -10.07
N ILE A 12 -25.48 -12.09 -11.39
CA ILE A 12 -24.40 -11.55 -12.24
C ILE A 12 -24.04 -10.13 -11.81
N THR A 13 -25.03 -9.27 -11.55
CA THR A 13 -24.78 -7.89 -11.10
C THR A 13 -24.02 -7.85 -9.78
N ILE A 14 -24.39 -8.70 -8.81
CA ILE A 14 -23.70 -8.78 -7.52
C ILE A 14 -22.27 -9.30 -7.71
N GLY A 15 -22.12 -10.36 -8.52
CA GLY A 15 -20.82 -10.94 -8.83
C GLY A 15 -19.88 -9.92 -9.47
N ILE A 16 -20.36 -9.17 -10.47
CA ILE A 16 -19.58 -8.12 -11.14
C ILE A 16 -19.20 -7.01 -10.17
N LEU A 17 -20.12 -6.56 -9.32
CA LEU A 17 -19.86 -5.48 -8.36
C LEU A 17 -18.79 -5.89 -7.34
N LEU A 18 -18.91 -7.08 -6.76
CA LEU A 18 -17.93 -7.63 -5.82
C LEU A 18 -16.57 -7.86 -6.50
N PHE A 19 -16.57 -8.36 -7.74
CA PHE A 19 -15.36 -8.62 -8.49
C PHE A 19 -14.60 -7.34 -8.84
N LEU A 20 -15.30 -6.33 -9.37
CA LEU A 20 -14.72 -5.02 -9.66
C LEU A 20 -14.17 -4.35 -8.40
N SER A 21 -14.92 -4.41 -7.30
CA SER A 21 -14.44 -3.93 -6.00
C SER A 21 -13.15 -4.62 -5.57
N GLY A 22 -13.10 -5.95 -5.68
CA GLY A 22 -11.92 -6.73 -5.33
C GLY A 22 -10.70 -6.36 -6.18
N ILE A 23 -10.89 -6.18 -7.49
CA ILE A 23 -9.82 -5.72 -8.40
C ILE A 23 -9.31 -4.35 -7.98
N ILE A 24 -10.20 -3.38 -7.76
CA ILE A 24 -9.83 -2.01 -7.41
C ILE A 24 -9.02 -2.00 -6.10
N SER A 25 -9.51 -2.69 -5.07
CA SER A 25 -8.80 -2.80 -3.79
C SER A 25 -7.41 -3.43 -3.93
N SER A 26 -7.29 -4.51 -4.72
CA SER A 26 -6.01 -5.16 -4.97
C SER A 26 -5.02 -4.26 -5.72
N LEU A 27 -5.49 -3.51 -6.72
CA LEU A 27 -4.67 -2.58 -7.48
C LEU A 27 -4.19 -1.40 -6.61
N GLU A 28 -5.06 -0.87 -5.76
CA GLU A 28 -4.69 0.20 -4.81
C GLU A 28 -3.65 -0.29 -3.80
N LEU A 29 -3.81 -1.49 -3.24
CA LEU A 29 -2.85 -2.08 -2.32
C LEU A 29 -1.50 -2.36 -3.01
N ALA A 30 -1.52 -2.83 -4.26
CA ALA A 30 -0.28 -3.08 -5.02
C ALA A 30 0.49 -1.78 -5.31
N ARG A 31 -0.22 -0.69 -5.64
CA ARG A 31 0.40 0.64 -5.82
C ARG A 31 0.99 1.15 -4.51
N PHE A 32 0.25 1.01 -3.41
CA PHE A 32 0.71 1.37 -2.07
C PHE A 32 1.99 0.62 -1.70
N ASN A 33 2.00 -0.71 -1.84
CA ASN A 33 3.15 -1.54 -1.45
C ASN A 33 4.41 -1.16 -2.24
N ARG A 34 4.29 -0.94 -3.56
CA ARG A 34 5.41 -0.49 -4.40
C ARG A 34 5.91 0.89 -4.01
N ALA A 35 5.02 1.84 -3.75
CA ALA A 35 5.39 3.20 -3.33
C ALA A 35 6.14 3.19 -2.00
N THR A 36 5.66 2.42 -1.03
CA THR A 36 6.28 2.25 0.29
C THR A 36 7.65 1.59 0.18
N HIS A 37 7.77 0.50 -0.59
CA HIS A 37 9.05 -0.20 -0.77
C HIS A 37 10.11 0.70 -1.42
N ASN A 38 9.76 1.38 -2.51
CA ASN A 38 10.68 2.28 -3.21
C ASN A 38 11.15 3.45 -2.33
N LEU A 39 10.28 3.97 -1.46
CA LEU A 39 10.63 5.04 -0.53
C LEU A 39 11.60 4.55 0.55
N LEU A 40 11.27 3.41 1.18
CA LEU A 40 12.09 2.81 2.22
C LEU A 40 13.47 2.40 1.70
N GLU A 41 13.52 1.78 0.53
CA GLU A 41 14.78 1.37 -0.11
C GLU A 41 15.68 2.58 -0.38
N LYS A 42 15.14 3.65 -0.99
CA LYS A 42 15.90 4.89 -1.25
C LYS A 42 16.36 5.57 0.04
N SER A 43 15.51 5.61 1.05
CA SER A 43 15.84 6.17 2.36
C SER A 43 16.96 5.39 3.04
N GLN A 44 16.85 4.05 3.09
CA GLN A 44 17.87 3.16 3.63
C GLN A 44 19.20 3.32 2.90
N GLN A 45 19.18 3.32 1.57
CA GLN A 45 20.37 3.55 0.75
C GLN A 45 21.02 4.89 1.06
N SER A 46 20.23 5.96 1.22
CA SER A 46 20.76 7.30 1.47
C SER A 46 21.34 7.45 2.88
N ILE A 47 20.72 6.82 3.88
CA ILE A 47 21.27 6.72 5.25
C ILE A 47 22.58 5.93 5.24
N GLU A 48 22.64 4.83 4.50
CA GLU A 48 23.84 4.00 4.41
C GLU A 48 25.02 4.75 3.76
N ILE A 49 24.77 5.47 2.67
CA ILE A 49 25.78 6.32 2.04
C ILE A 49 26.23 7.44 2.99
N SER A 50 25.31 8.02 3.77
CA SER A 50 25.66 9.02 4.80
C SER A 50 26.57 8.46 5.89
N LYS A 51 26.34 7.21 6.31
CA LYS A 51 27.24 6.53 7.25
C LYS A 51 28.61 6.29 6.65
N GLN A 52 28.69 5.81 5.40
CA GLN A 52 29.96 5.62 4.71
C GLN A 52 30.77 6.92 4.61
N MET A 53 30.10 8.05 4.34
CA MET A 53 30.73 9.37 4.36
C MET A 53 31.24 9.75 5.76
N LEU A 54 30.45 9.50 6.82
CA LEU A 54 30.88 9.76 8.21
C LEU A 54 32.06 8.87 8.62
N ASP A 55 32.02 7.58 8.27
CA ASP A 55 33.06 6.61 8.60
C ASP A 55 34.38 6.98 7.90
N ALA A 56 34.33 7.38 6.63
CA ALA A 56 35.49 7.86 5.89
C ALA A 56 36.11 9.11 6.54
N VAL A 57 35.30 10.10 6.88
CA VAL A 57 35.76 11.34 7.55
C VAL A 57 36.33 11.05 8.94
N GLN A 58 35.73 10.11 9.67
CA GLN A 58 36.21 9.68 10.98
C GLN A 58 37.54 8.92 10.88
N GLU A 59 37.69 8.02 9.92
CA GLU A 59 38.94 7.29 9.64
C GLU A 59 40.06 8.26 9.23
N GLN A 60 39.75 9.26 8.39
CA GLN A 60 40.70 10.32 8.01
C GLN A 60 41.14 11.15 9.21
N ASN A 61 40.19 11.55 10.06
CA ASN A 61 40.48 12.30 11.29
C ASN A 61 41.36 11.49 12.26
N THR A 62 41.10 10.19 12.41
CA THR A 62 41.94 9.31 13.23
C THR A 62 43.35 9.17 12.65
N ALA A 63 43.47 8.98 11.33
CA ALA A 63 44.77 8.88 10.67
C ALA A 63 45.58 10.19 10.79
N LEU A 64 44.93 11.34 10.65
CA LEU A 64 45.55 12.65 10.81
C LEU A 64 46.02 12.90 12.24
N LEU A 65 45.21 12.56 13.24
CA LEU A 65 45.60 12.68 14.64
C LEU A 65 46.81 11.81 14.98
N LEU A 66 46.85 10.60 14.44
CA LEU A 66 48.00 9.70 14.60
C LEU A 66 49.24 10.22 13.86
N SER A 67 49.08 10.78 12.66
CA SER A 67 50.22 11.35 11.91
C SER A 67 50.85 12.55 12.61
N ILE A 68 50.05 13.36 13.30
CA ILE A 68 50.54 14.51 14.09
C ILE A 68 51.24 14.03 15.39
N THR A 69 50.79 12.93 15.98
CA THR A 69 51.31 12.44 17.26
C THR A 69 52.53 11.53 17.08
N ASP A 70 52.66 10.83 15.95
CA ASP A 70 53.78 9.93 15.66
C ASP A 70 55.01 10.69 15.15
N THR A 71 56.02 10.80 16.01
CA THR A 71 57.31 11.47 15.72
C THR A 71 58.17 10.70 14.70
N THR A 72 57.81 9.46 14.38
CA THR A 72 58.56 8.55 13.49
C THR A 72 58.14 8.63 12.02
N ARG A 73 57.12 9.45 11.68
CA ARG A 73 56.67 9.71 10.30
C ARG A 73 56.37 8.43 9.50
N ASN A 74 55.36 7.70 9.98
CA ASN A 74 54.94 6.48 9.31
C ASN A 74 54.10 6.79 8.05
N VAL A 75 54.61 6.37 6.89
CA VAL A 75 53.96 6.50 5.56
C VAL A 75 52.56 5.85 5.53
N ILE A 76 52.27 4.96 6.48
CA ILE A 76 50.96 4.32 6.63
C ILE A 76 49.85 5.36 6.87
N TYR A 77 50.11 6.45 7.61
CA TYR A 77 49.06 7.44 7.87
C TYR A 77 48.69 8.25 6.64
N ASP A 78 49.67 8.63 5.82
CA ASP A 78 49.42 9.31 4.53
C ASP A 78 48.60 8.42 3.60
N SER A 79 48.90 7.11 3.58
CA SER A 79 48.12 6.13 2.83
C SER A 79 46.69 5.98 3.34
N LEU A 80 46.48 6.04 4.66
CA LEU A 80 45.15 5.96 5.27
C LEU A 80 44.33 7.22 4.97
N ILE A 81 44.92 8.41 5.11
CA ILE A 81 44.27 9.69 4.77
C ILE A 81 43.83 9.69 3.29
N ALA A 82 44.72 9.28 2.38
CA ALA A 82 44.40 9.19 0.96
C ALA A 82 43.35 8.11 0.65
N LYS A 83 43.30 7.01 1.42
CA LYS A 83 42.24 6.00 1.29
C LYS A 83 40.89 6.56 1.73
N SER A 84 40.82 7.18 2.90
CA SER A 84 39.59 7.76 3.43
C SER A 84 39.02 8.85 2.52
N ASP A 85 39.88 9.69 1.94
CA ASP A 85 39.48 10.68 0.94
C ASP A 85 38.79 10.03 -0.28
N ARG A 86 39.39 8.97 -0.83
CA ARG A 86 38.80 8.20 -1.95
C ARG A 86 37.49 7.50 -1.55
N ASP A 87 37.41 6.98 -0.33
CA ASP A 87 36.22 6.31 0.16
C ASP A 87 35.06 7.31 0.34
N PHE A 88 35.36 8.52 0.82
CA PHE A 88 34.39 9.62 0.87
C PHE A 88 33.91 10.01 -0.53
N ASP A 89 34.83 10.28 -1.46
CA ASP A 89 34.49 10.67 -2.83
C ASP A 89 33.61 9.62 -3.52
N ARG A 90 33.91 8.33 -3.31
CA ARG A 90 33.08 7.23 -3.82
C ARG A 90 31.68 7.27 -3.24
N ALA A 91 31.54 7.43 -1.92
CA ALA A 91 30.25 7.51 -1.25
C ALA A 91 29.47 8.75 -1.73
N PHE A 92 30.11 9.90 -1.82
CA PHE A 92 29.51 11.16 -2.26
C PHE A 92 29.03 11.09 -3.73
N HIS A 93 29.83 10.53 -4.63
CA HIS A 93 29.39 10.29 -6.02
C HIS A 93 28.25 9.29 -6.12
N THR A 94 28.24 8.25 -5.26
CA THR A 94 27.12 7.31 -5.18
C THR A 94 25.85 8.01 -4.73
N ALA A 95 25.93 8.91 -3.75
CA ALA A 95 24.82 9.76 -3.33
C ALA A 95 24.32 10.65 -4.48
N GLN A 96 25.20 11.33 -5.21
CA GLN A 96 24.83 12.19 -6.34
C GLN A 96 24.07 11.42 -7.45
N ASN A 97 24.43 10.17 -7.69
CA ASN A 97 23.78 9.33 -8.69
C ASN A 97 22.43 8.78 -8.19
N ALA A 98 22.34 8.45 -6.91
CA ALA A 98 21.12 7.90 -6.30
C ALA A 98 20.05 8.98 -6.03
N LEU A 99 20.49 10.19 -5.68
CA LEU A 99 19.65 11.30 -5.27
C LEU A 99 19.62 12.36 -6.37
N ARG A 100 18.46 12.48 -7.03
CA ARG A 100 18.22 13.48 -8.08
C ARG A 100 18.09 14.92 -7.57
N ASP A 101 18.28 15.17 -6.28
CA ASP A 101 18.21 16.51 -5.69
C ASP A 101 19.62 17.02 -5.35
N PRO A 102 20.23 17.85 -6.22
CA PRO A 102 21.58 18.33 -6.04
C PRO A 102 21.73 19.32 -4.87
N VAL A 103 20.63 19.98 -4.45
CA VAL A 103 20.68 21.03 -3.44
C VAL A 103 21.01 20.45 -2.06
N GLN A 104 20.44 19.29 -1.74
CA GLN A 104 20.65 18.63 -0.44
C GLN A 104 22.09 18.09 -0.26
N LEU A 105 22.81 17.86 -1.35
CA LEU A 105 24.20 17.37 -1.34
C LEU A 105 25.24 18.50 -1.48
N GLU A 106 24.82 19.70 -1.90
CA GLU A 106 25.72 20.83 -2.11
C GLU A 106 26.41 21.28 -0.81
N ALA A 107 25.68 21.29 0.31
CA ALA A 107 26.23 21.62 1.62
C ALA A 107 27.35 20.66 2.02
N ILE A 108 27.15 19.35 1.83
CA ILE A 108 28.16 18.32 2.10
C ILE A 108 29.38 18.52 1.20
N GLY A 109 29.17 18.70 -0.11
CA GLY A 109 30.26 18.89 -1.06
C GLY A 109 31.10 20.15 -0.77
N THR A 110 30.44 21.24 -0.34
CA THR A 110 31.12 22.48 0.05
C THR A 110 31.91 22.30 1.33
N ALA A 111 31.30 21.70 2.36
CA ALA A 111 31.97 21.42 3.63
C ALA A 111 33.17 20.47 3.45
N PHE A 112 33.06 19.48 2.57
CA PHE A 112 34.14 18.54 2.28
C PHE A 112 35.32 19.20 1.58
N LYS A 113 35.07 20.04 0.56
CA LYS A 113 36.13 20.82 -0.10
C LYS A 113 36.87 21.72 0.89
N TYR A 114 36.14 22.36 1.79
CA TYR A 114 36.74 23.18 2.85
C TYR A 114 37.59 22.33 3.79
N TYR A 115 37.04 21.20 4.29
CA TYR A 115 37.76 20.27 5.15
C TYR A 115 39.05 19.74 4.51
N ASN A 116 39.00 19.28 3.27
CA ASN A 116 40.18 18.78 2.56
C ASN A 116 41.25 19.86 2.34
N ASN A 117 40.83 21.11 2.10
CA ASN A 117 41.78 22.22 2.02
C ASN A 117 42.50 22.45 3.36
N ILE A 118 41.80 22.34 4.49
CA ILE A 118 42.41 22.44 5.82
C ILE A 118 43.34 21.25 6.11
N VAL A 119 42.91 20.02 5.79
CA VAL A 119 43.75 18.81 5.94
C VAL A 119 45.06 18.93 5.15
N SER A 120 45.03 19.51 3.95
CA SER A 120 46.24 19.70 3.13
C SER A 120 47.24 20.72 3.68
N GLN A 121 46.83 21.56 4.63
CA GLN A 121 47.68 22.58 5.26
C GLN A 121 48.36 22.08 6.54
N VAL A 122 48.05 20.85 6.98
CA VAL A 122 48.63 20.25 8.18
C VAL A 122 50.14 20.05 7.97
N SER A 123 50.93 20.55 8.92
CA SER A 123 52.39 20.45 8.93
C SER A 123 52.92 20.11 10.33
N ASP A 124 54.19 19.72 10.46
CA ASP A 124 54.78 19.38 11.76
C ASP A 124 54.76 20.53 12.78
N SER A 125 54.70 21.77 12.30
CA SER A 125 54.68 22.99 13.13
C SER A 125 53.27 23.47 13.46
N THR A 126 52.25 22.63 13.24
CA THR A 126 50.85 23.00 13.48
C THR A 126 50.62 23.21 14.98
N ASP A 127 50.24 24.44 15.33
CA ASP A 127 49.92 24.79 16.73
C ASP A 127 48.59 24.18 17.17
N ILE A 128 48.48 23.90 18.46
CA ILE A 128 47.27 23.40 19.12
C ILE A 128 46.10 24.37 18.88
N THR A 129 46.35 25.68 18.84
CA THR A 129 45.31 26.70 18.58
C THR A 129 44.70 26.56 17.18
N TRP A 130 45.52 26.34 16.16
CA TRP A 130 45.05 26.07 14.80
C TRP A 130 44.23 24.78 14.74
N PHE A 131 44.68 23.74 15.46
CA PHE A 131 43.97 22.47 15.53
C PHE A 131 42.58 22.61 16.17
N THR A 132 42.47 23.36 17.27
CA THR A 132 41.19 23.54 17.99
C THR A 132 40.23 24.47 17.27
N ASP A 133 40.74 25.49 16.57
CA ASP A 133 39.90 26.57 16.04
C ASP A 133 39.56 26.39 14.56
N VAL A 134 40.51 25.85 13.78
CA VAL A 134 40.36 25.71 12.31
C VAL A 134 40.01 24.27 11.95
N TYR A 135 40.85 23.30 12.33
CA TYR A 135 40.65 21.90 11.96
C TYR A 135 39.37 21.34 12.57
N LYS A 136 39.21 21.43 13.90
CA LYS A 136 38.02 20.91 14.60
C LYS A 136 36.72 21.52 14.08
N THR A 137 36.73 22.81 13.74
CA THR A 137 35.56 23.50 13.16
C THR A 137 35.24 22.96 11.76
N SER A 138 36.24 22.76 10.90
CA SER A 138 36.03 22.18 9.56
C SER A 138 35.48 20.76 9.62
N TYR A 139 36.02 19.93 10.52
CA TYR A 139 35.53 18.56 10.78
C TYR A 139 34.09 18.55 11.32
N TYR A 140 33.80 19.44 12.28
CA TYR A 140 32.45 19.58 12.82
C TYR A 140 31.45 19.99 11.74
N ASN A 141 31.77 20.98 10.90
CA ASN A 141 30.87 21.46 9.85
C ASN A 141 30.57 20.37 8.82
N LEU A 142 31.57 19.58 8.42
CA LEU A 142 31.38 18.46 7.50
C LEU A 142 30.52 17.36 8.12
N THR A 143 30.88 16.88 9.31
CA THR A 143 30.11 15.83 9.99
C THR A 143 28.70 16.27 10.35
N HIS A 144 28.49 17.55 10.67
CA HIS A 144 27.19 18.14 10.89
C HIS A 144 26.36 18.15 9.61
N SER A 145 26.91 18.62 8.49
CA SER A 145 26.22 18.64 7.18
C SER A 145 25.75 17.24 6.77
N ILE A 146 26.58 16.21 6.97
CA ILE A 146 26.21 14.81 6.67
C ILE A 146 25.10 14.31 7.61
N LYS A 147 25.17 14.67 8.90
CA LYS A 147 24.14 14.30 9.90
C LYS A 147 22.82 14.99 9.64
N GLU A 148 22.82 16.28 9.29
CA GLU A 148 21.60 17.01 8.92
C GLU A 148 20.94 16.37 7.70
N PHE A 149 21.71 16.04 6.67
CA PHE A 149 21.22 15.31 5.51
C PHE A 149 20.56 13.97 5.90
N MET A 150 21.21 13.19 6.78
CA MET A 150 20.66 11.94 7.29
C MET A 150 19.35 12.15 8.07
N VAL A 151 19.26 13.20 8.91
CA VAL A 151 18.05 13.55 9.67
C VAL A 151 16.92 13.99 8.74
N LEU A 152 17.22 14.81 7.72
CA LEU A 152 16.25 15.25 6.71
C LEU A 152 15.62 14.06 5.99
N ILE A 153 16.43 13.07 5.59
CA ILE A 153 15.92 11.83 4.96
C ILE A 153 15.04 11.04 5.93
N GLN A 154 15.45 10.90 7.18
CA GLN A 154 14.65 10.19 8.19
C GLN A 154 13.30 10.88 8.43
N GLN A 155 13.29 12.20 8.60
CA GLN A 155 12.06 12.98 8.77
C GLN A 155 11.16 12.87 7.54
N HIS A 156 11.69 13.07 6.33
CA HIS A 156 10.92 12.87 5.11
C HIS A 156 10.35 11.45 5.04
N THR A 157 11.14 10.43 5.37
CA THR A 157 10.64 9.04 5.35
C THR A 157 9.49 8.85 6.33
N ILE A 158 9.59 9.37 7.55
CA ILE A 158 8.54 9.29 8.58
C ILE A 158 7.28 10.03 8.14
N ASP A 159 7.42 11.24 7.60
CA ASP A 159 6.29 12.05 7.17
C ASP A 159 5.59 11.42 5.96
N TYR A 160 6.36 10.92 4.99
CA TYR A 160 5.85 10.23 3.83
C TYR A 160 5.21 8.88 4.21
N THR A 161 5.78 8.11 5.14
CA THR A 161 5.16 6.85 5.61
C THR A 161 3.86 7.12 6.36
N ALA A 162 3.79 8.17 7.17
CA ALA A 162 2.55 8.59 7.84
C ALA A 162 1.47 9.06 6.84
N GLN A 163 1.85 9.76 5.78
CA GLN A 163 0.93 10.11 4.68
C GLN A 163 0.48 8.87 3.90
N LEU A 164 1.42 7.97 3.59
CA LEU A 164 1.16 6.70 2.93
C LEU A 164 0.18 5.85 3.74
N GLU A 165 0.35 5.76 5.06
CA GLU A 165 -0.56 5.04 5.96
C GLU A 165 -1.97 5.62 5.92
N ARG A 166 -2.12 6.95 5.99
CA ARG A 166 -3.44 7.60 5.85
C ARG A 166 -4.09 7.32 4.48
N ASN A 167 -3.31 7.33 3.41
CA ASN A 167 -3.81 7.04 2.07
C ASN A 167 -4.17 5.55 1.89
N ALA A 168 -3.39 4.64 2.46
CA ALA A 168 -3.67 3.21 2.49
C ALA A 168 -4.91 2.89 3.32
N TYR A 169 -5.09 3.57 4.45
CA TYR A 169 -6.29 3.47 5.26
C TYR A 169 -7.53 3.87 4.47
N ARG A 170 -7.47 4.98 3.73
CA ARG A 170 -8.57 5.42 2.84
C ARG A 170 -8.83 4.43 1.71
N ALA A 171 -7.80 3.91 1.05
CA ALA A 171 -7.93 2.89 0.02
C ALA A 171 -8.57 1.60 0.57
N SER A 172 -8.12 1.14 1.73
CA SER A 172 -8.67 -0.01 2.44
C SER A 172 -10.14 0.22 2.83
N MET A 173 -10.50 1.44 3.23
CA MET A 173 -11.87 1.82 3.57
C MET A 173 -12.83 1.62 2.40
N VAL A 174 -12.43 1.95 1.16
CA VAL A 174 -13.25 1.71 -0.04
C VAL A 174 -13.53 0.22 -0.21
N GLY A 175 -12.51 -0.63 -0.03
CA GLY A 175 -12.68 -2.09 -0.08
C GLY A 175 -13.61 -2.63 1.01
N ILE A 176 -13.47 -2.16 2.25
CA ILE A 176 -14.31 -2.57 3.38
C ILE A 176 -15.77 -2.15 3.18
N ILE A 177 -16.00 -0.89 2.78
CA ILE A 177 -17.35 -0.38 2.51
C ILE A 177 -18.01 -1.18 1.39
N ALA A 178 -17.28 -1.48 0.31
CA ALA A 178 -17.81 -2.25 -0.80
C ALA A 178 -18.12 -3.71 -0.43
N LEU A 179 -17.30 -4.34 0.43
CA LEU A 179 -17.62 -5.64 1.03
C LEU A 179 -18.91 -5.59 1.84
N GLY A 180 -19.06 -4.61 2.73
CA GLY A 180 -20.27 -4.42 3.54
C GLY A 180 -21.52 -4.18 2.67
N ALA A 181 -21.41 -3.33 1.65
CA ALA A 181 -22.47 -3.09 0.68
C ALA A 181 -22.84 -4.37 -0.08
N GLY A 182 -21.85 -5.18 -0.45
CA GLY A 182 -22.07 -6.47 -1.10
C GLY A 182 -22.82 -7.48 -0.22
N ILE A 183 -22.47 -7.56 1.08
CA ILE A 183 -23.19 -8.40 2.05
C ILE A 183 -24.64 -7.93 2.21
N LEU A 184 -24.85 -6.61 2.35
CA LEU A 184 -26.19 -6.04 2.46
C LEU A 184 -27.02 -6.33 1.21
N LEU A 185 -26.43 -6.18 0.03
CA LEU A 185 -27.10 -6.45 -1.24
C LEU A 185 -27.43 -7.94 -1.38
N LEU A 186 -26.54 -8.85 -0.97
CA LEU A 186 -26.83 -10.29 -0.88
C LEU A 186 -28.02 -10.57 0.05
N MET A 187 -28.10 -9.89 1.19
CA MET A 187 -29.21 -10.03 2.14
C MET A 187 -30.55 -9.57 1.53
N VAL A 188 -30.56 -8.40 0.87
CA VAL A 188 -31.74 -7.88 0.17
C VAL A 188 -32.14 -8.80 -0.98
N PHE A 189 -31.17 -9.29 -1.75
CA PHE A 189 -31.41 -10.21 -2.85
C PHE A 189 -31.97 -11.54 -2.37
N TYR A 190 -31.44 -12.09 -1.27
CA TYR A 190 -31.97 -13.28 -0.61
C TYR A 190 -33.42 -13.07 -0.15
N PHE A 191 -33.71 -11.94 0.50
CA PHE A 191 -35.06 -11.59 0.92
C PHE A 191 -36.02 -11.51 -0.28
N MET A 192 -35.60 -10.87 -1.37
CA MET A 192 -36.38 -10.80 -2.60
C MET A 192 -36.63 -12.19 -3.18
N LEU A 193 -35.59 -13.05 -3.22
CA LEU A 193 -35.68 -14.40 -3.77
C LEU A 193 -36.67 -15.26 -2.95
N ASN A 194 -36.61 -15.15 -1.62
CA ASN A 194 -37.51 -15.83 -0.71
C ASN A 194 -38.97 -15.35 -0.86
N ASN A 195 -39.20 -14.04 -0.83
CA ASN A 195 -40.57 -13.49 -0.80
C ASN A 195 -41.28 -13.53 -2.17
N TYR A 196 -40.56 -13.28 -3.26
CA TYR A 196 -41.17 -13.15 -4.59
C TYR A 196 -41.08 -14.42 -5.44
N PHE A 197 -40.16 -15.35 -5.16
CA PHE A 197 -40.00 -16.56 -5.97
C PHE A 197 -40.26 -17.83 -5.16
N ILE A 198 -39.54 -18.05 -4.06
CA ILE A 198 -39.64 -19.31 -3.30
C ILE A 198 -41.00 -19.42 -2.58
N GLY A 199 -41.43 -18.35 -1.89
CA GLY A 199 -42.69 -18.32 -1.15
C GLY A 199 -43.91 -18.66 -2.01
N PRO A 200 -44.15 -17.96 -3.13
CA PRO A 200 -45.25 -18.28 -4.03
C PRO A 200 -45.21 -19.70 -4.58
N VAL A 201 -44.03 -20.22 -4.96
CA VAL A 201 -43.88 -21.61 -5.42
C VAL A 201 -44.29 -22.59 -4.34
N LEU A 202 -43.82 -22.40 -3.10
CA LEU A 202 -44.20 -23.24 -1.96
C LEU A 202 -45.71 -23.18 -1.67
N GLN A 203 -46.34 -22.01 -1.80
CA GLN A 203 -47.79 -21.87 -1.63
C GLN A 203 -48.57 -22.64 -2.69
N ILE A 204 -48.19 -22.51 -3.97
CA ILE A 204 -48.79 -23.28 -5.07
C ILE A 204 -48.64 -24.78 -4.82
N THR A 205 -47.45 -25.25 -4.44
CA THR A 205 -47.21 -26.67 -4.15
C THR A 205 -48.06 -27.17 -3.00
N LYS A 206 -48.18 -26.40 -1.90
CA LYS A 206 -49.02 -26.75 -0.75
C LYS A 206 -50.51 -26.82 -1.13
N ALA A 207 -51.02 -25.80 -1.83
CA ALA A 207 -52.42 -25.76 -2.25
C ALA A 207 -52.76 -26.89 -3.24
N LEU A 208 -51.87 -27.18 -4.18
CA LEU A 208 -52.04 -28.28 -5.12
C LEU A 208 -52.06 -29.63 -4.38
N LYS A 209 -51.14 -29.84 -3.42
CA LYS A 209 -51.13 -31.04 -2.57
C LYS A 209 -52.44 -31.18 -1.76
N GLY A 210 -52.96 -30.09 -1.22
CA GLY A 210 -54.25 -30.07 -0.51
C GLY A 210 -55.44 -30.42 -1.40
N TYR A 211 -55.45 -29.92 -2.65
CA TYR A 211 -56.46 -30.27 -3.64
C TYR A 211 -56.41 -31.76 -4.00
N VAL A 212 -55.21 -32.29 -4.28
CA VAL A 212 -55.01 -33.70 -4.68
C VAL A 212 -55.36 -34.66 -3.54
N ASN A 213 -54.86 -34.41 -2.32
CA ASN A 213 -54.98 -35.37 -1.22
C ASN A 213 -56.29 -35.24 -0.45
N SER A 214 -56.83 -34.03 -0.33
CA SER A 214 -57.91 -33.73 0.61
C SER A 214 -59.08 -32.98 -0.04
N ARG A 215 -59.09 -32.82 -1.38
CA ARG A 215 -60.14 -32.13 -2.16
C ARG A 215 -60.40 -30.68 -1.71
N ILE A 216 -59.43 -30.06 -1.03
CA ILE A 216 -59.52 -28.66 -0.58
C ILE A 216 -59.47 -27.74 -1.81
N PRO A 217 -60.30 -26.67 -1.89
CA PRO A 217 -60.27 -25.73 -3.01
C PRO A 217 -58.87 -25.13 -3.23
N PHE A 218 -58.42 -25.12 -4.48
CA PHE A 218 -57.15 -24.48 -4.85
C PHE A 218 -57.37 -22.96 -4.90
N ASP A 219 -57.00 -22.27 -3.82
CA ASP A 219 -57.02 -20.82 -3.71
C ASP A 219 -55.64 -20.30 -3.33
N VAL A 220 -54.96 -19.67 -4.29
CA VAL A 220 -53.63 -19.10 -4.11
C VAL A 220 -53.59 -17.71 -4.73
N ALA A 221 -53.35 -16.70 -3.89
CA ALA A 221 -53.09 -15.35 -4.33
C ALA A 221 -51.58 -15.20 -4.61
N VAL A 222 -51.21 -15.10 -5.88
CA VAL A 222 -49.83 -14.81 -6.31
C VAL A 222 -49.80 -13.38 -6.83
N SER A 223 -48.94 -12.54 -6.24
CA SER A 223 -48.82 -11.13 -6.61
C SER A 223 -47.84 -10.87 -7.76
N THR A 224 -47.12 -11.89 -8.23
CA THR A 224 -46.18 -11.73 -9.35
C THR A 224 -46.89 -11.77 -10.69
N ARG A 225 -46.36 -11.08 -11.71
CA ARG A 225 -46.90 -11.08 -13.09
C ARG A 225 -46.03 -11.89 -14.06
N ASP A 226 -45.33 -12.89 -13.55
CA ASP A 226 -44.36 -13.69 -14.30
C ASP A 226 -44.74 -15.17 -14.35
N GLU A 227 -43.81 -16.05 -14.72
CA GLU A 227 -44.12 -17.45 -14.99
C GLU A 227 -44.70 -18.20 -13.79
N ILE A 228 -44.51 -17.74 -12.55
CA ILE A 228 -45.16 -18.32 -11.37
C ILE A 228 -46.67 -18.07 -11.42
N ASN A 229 -47.11 -16.86 -11.80
CA ASN A 229 -48.54 -16.58 -11.92
C ASN A 229 -49.14 -17.29 -13.13
N THR A 230 -48.42 -17.35 -14.25
CA THR A 230 -48.84 -18.17 -15.40
C THR A 230 -48.99 -19.65 -15.02
N LEU A 231 -48.07 -20.20 -14.23
CA LEU A 231 -48.16 -21.57 -13.71
C LEU A 231 -49.42 -21.75 -12.83
N LYS A 232 -49.68 -20.82 -11.91
CA LYS A 232 -50.89 -20.81 -11.08
C LYS A 232 -52.16 -20.79 -11.95
N GLU A 233 -52.23 -19.93 -12.95
CA GLU A 233 -53.40 -19.81 -13.85
C GLU A 233 -53.65 -21.09 -14.65
N TYR A 234 -52.59 -21.73 -15.17
CA TYR A 234 -52.73 -23.02 -15.85
C TYR A 234 -53.20 -24.13 -14.91
N ILE A 235 -52.69 -24.20 -13.68
CA ILE A 235 -53.16 -25.14 -12.66
C ILE A 235 -54.64 -24.91 -12.35
N ALA A 236 -55.06 -23.65 -12.14
CA ALA A 236 -56.44 -23.30 -11.86
C ALA A 236 -57.37 -23.72 -13.02
N THR A 237 -56.98 -23.42 -14.26
CA THR A 237 -57.73 -23.78 -15.47
C THR A 237 -57.88 -25.31 -15.60
N LEU A 238 -56.82 -26.06 -15.33
CA LEU A 238 -56.82 -27.53 -15.39
C LEU A 238 -57.74 -28.13 -14.31
N ILE A 239 -57.71 -27.57 -13.09
CA ILE A 239 -58.62 -27.96 -12.01
C ILE A 239 -60.09 -27.70 -12.39
N THR A 240 -60.40 -26.54 -12.99
CA THR A 240 -61.76 -26.21 -13.44
C THR A 240 -62.22 -27.14 -14.57
N ALA A 241 -61.35 -27.43 -15.54
CA ALA A 241 -61.65 -28.36 -16.64
C ALA A 241 -61.93 -29.78 -16.12
N HIS A 242 -61.09 -30.28 -15.21
CA HIS A 242 -61.29 -31.59 -14.58
C HIS A 242 -62.59 -31.65 -13.75
N LYS A 243 -62.96 -30.56 -13.06
CA LYS A 243 -64.22 -30.47 -12.33
C LYS A 243 -65.44 -30.50 -13.27
N LYS A 244 -65.38 -29.85 -14.44
CA LYS A 244 -66.44 -29.89 -15.47
C LYS A 244 -66.55 -31.26 -16.15
N ALA A 245 -65.44 -31.96 -16.32
CA ALA A 245 -65.40 -33.29 -16.96
C ALA A 245 -65.90 -34.43 -16.07
N LYS A 246 -66.22 -34.17 -14.79
CA LYS A 246 -66.84 -35.12 -13.87
C LYS A 246 -68.33 -34.76 -13.73
N PRO A 247 -69.25 -35.39 -14.49
CA PRO A 247 -70.68 -35.21 -14.26
C PRO A 247 -71.01 -35.69 -12.85
N GLN A 248 -71.93 -35.00 -12.19
CA GLN A 248 -72.54 -35.47 -10.94
C GLN A 248 -73.11 -36.87 -11.20
N ALA A 249 -72.54 -37.87 -10.51
CA ALA A 249 -73.16 -39.17 -10.30
C ALA A 249 -73.62 -39.20 -8.85
#